data_AF-A0A2T4V4M2-F1
#
_entry.id   AF-A0A2T4V4M2-F1
#
_cell.length_a   1.000
_cell.length_b   1.000
_cell.length_c   1.000
_cell.angle_alpha   90.00
_cell.angle_beta   90.00
_cell.angle_gamma   90.00
#
_symmetry.space_group_name_H-M   'P 1'
#
loop_
_entity.id
_entity.type
_entity.pdbx_description
1 polymer ?
#
loop_
_entity_poly.entity_id
_entity_poly.type
_entity_poly.pdbx_seq_one_letter_code
_entity_poly.pdbx_strand_id
1 'polypeptide(L)'
;MSTLQLPTQAVVAAWNPRDGVGTLRTAEGIEVRFGASACTDFDPEQGMSVWLVETQPDPLGRGERAKVVNRSGQKEKDRLSQIWEEAAASDARLQLEVEVLERLGLPEQPEPEDYEALTSEERVRLAEEVMALRRSSHLFEEAFSILVEMDPTLFHPYLGELSREREPESLAWWDAPLEYVLPLAAELRPGWHSQRKRLPVGTVMSHQDALREERAPGDPMAAAALALARSGRAEALRMLESWLATLETPELQEALVLLAHAGVVRRSTGKVVRSFSSTCLEVLPANASPDGVAEPPVAHGTLWNPIAGASCPKCGNELVDALLLDGEAPRGVPWPARLPTCFICIVGGGRVHVEVSGIGTVRGLGTDGGYPVNRRVVPPALQRVGLGPGRTWRTIFMSKRVRHHRLGGAPTWVQGPEIHACPRCGEPMSATAQVRDTDSRFSDTGMLYGVACEPCGIVSSFSQ
;
A
#
# COMPACT_ATOMS: atom_id res chain seq x y z
N MET A 1 33.28 37.10 37.25
CA MET A 1 31.99 37.59 36.71
C MET A 1 32.28 38.06 35.29
N SER A 2 31.52 37.60 34.30
CA SER A 2 31.69 38.04 32.91
C SER A 2 31.60 39.56 32.82
N THR A 3 32.54 40.19 32.11
CA THR A 3 32.46 41.62 31.78
C THR A 3 31.75 41.86 30.45
N LEU A 4 31.42 40.81 29.69
CA LEU A 4 30.75 40.92 28.40
C LEU A 4 29.26 41.27 28.59
N GLN A 5 28.82 42.39 28.00
CA GLN A 5 27.39 42.64 27.84
C GLN A 5 26.85 41.77 26.71
N LEU A 6 25.77 41.02 26.97
CA LEU A 6 25.15 40.11 26.01
C LEU A 6 23.67 40.48 25.79
N PRO A 7 23.13 40.33 24.57
CA PRO A 7 23.82 39.90 23.35
C PRO A 7 24.76 41.00 22.80
N THR A 8 25.85 40.61 22.13
CA THR A 8 26.80 41.56 21.50
C THR A 8 27.19 41.14 20.10
N GLN A 9 27.46 42.11 19.22
CA GLN A 9 27.97 41.83 17.88
C GLN A 9 29.41 41.35 17.94
N ALA A 10 29.69 40.34 17.12
CA ALA A 10 31.01 39.79 16.93
C ALA A 10 31.25 39.43 15.46
N VAL A 11 32.52 39.21 15.14
CA VAL A 11 32.94 38.68 13.84
C VAL A 11 33.65 37.36 14.08
N VAL A 12 33.39 36.36 13.23
CA VAL A 12 34.14 35.10 13.22
C VAL A 12 35.59 35.41 12.80
N ALA A 13 36.49 35.52 13.77
CA ALA A 13 37.89 35.89 13.55
C ALA A 13 38.70 34.73 12.96
N ALA A 14 38.38 33.51 13.38
CA ALA A 14 38.96 32.27 12.86
C ALA A 14 37.93 31.13 12.94
N TRP A 15 37.96 30.23 11.96
CA TRP A 15 37.18 29.01 11.93
C TRP A 15 38.00 27.86 11.34
N ASN A 16 38.04 26.72 12.02
CA ASN A 16 38.65 25.51 11.51
C ASN A 16 37.57 24.44 11.28
N PRO A 17 37.19 24.16 10.02
CA PRO A 17 36.15 23.18 9.72
C PRO A 17 36.56 21.74 10.08
N ARG A 18 37.85 21.47 10.30
CA ARG A 18 38.34 20.12 10.61
C ARG A 18 38.08 19.71 12.06
N ASP A 19 38.18 20.64 13.00
CA ASP A 19 37.90 20.39 14.42
C ASP A 19 36.56 21.01 14.88
N GLY A 20 35.91 21.80 14.03
CA GLY A 20 34.65 22.44 14.33
C GLY A 20 34.78 23.52 15.41
N VAL A 21 35.95 24.17 15.52
CA VAL A 21 36.23 25.20 16.52
C VAL A 21 36.62 26.51 15.83
N GLY A 22 36.13 27.61 16.38
CA GLY A 22 36.52 28.96 15.97
C GLY A 22 36.69 29.92 17.13
N THR A 23 37.03 31.16 16.78
CA THR A 23 37.13 32.29 17.70
C THR A 23 36.30 33.44 17.15
N LEU A 24 35.45 34.00 17.99
CA LEU A 24 34.74 35.26 17.74
C LEU A 24 35.57 36.41 18.29
N ARG A 25 35.51 37.58 17.64
CA ARG A 25 36.01 38.84 18.18
C ARG A 25 34.87 39.83 18.30
N THR A 26 34.58 40.27 19.51
CA THR A 26 33.50 41.26 19.78
C THR A 26 33.92 42.66 19.32
N ALA A 27 32.96 43.58 19.23
CA ALA A 27 33.23 44.99 18.92
C ALA A 27 34.21 45.66 19.91
N GLU A 28 34.26 45.18 21.16
CA GLU A 28 35.19 45.65 22.20
C GLU A 28 36.59 45.00 22.10
N GLY A 29 36.81 44.14 21.11
CA GLY A 29 38.09 43.45 20.88
C GLY A 29 38.29 42.20 21.74
N ILE A 30 37.26 41.73 22.45
CA ILE A 30 37.34 40.52 23.28
C ILE A 30 37.23 39.29 22.39
N GLU A 31 38.17 38.34 22.56
CA GLU A 31 38.14 37.07 21.84
C GLU A 31 37.43 35.99 22.64
N VAL A 32 36.45 35.32 22.02
CA VAL A 32 35.62 34.28 22.64
C VAL A 32 35.65 33.04 21.77
N ARG A 33 36.09 31.91 22.32
CA ARG A 33 36.11 30.63 21.61
C ARG A 33 34.68 30.11 21.39
N PHE A 34 34.39 29.53 20.24
CA PHE A 34 33.11 28.85 19.97
C PHE A 34 33.33 27.51 19.27
N GLY A 35 32.35 26.61 19.36
CA GLY A 35 32.32 25.36 18.60
C GLY A 35 31.17 25.34 17.61
N ALA A 36 31.19 24.41 16.66
CA ALA A 36 30.12 24.20 15.66
C ALA A 36 28.73 24.12 16.30
N SER A 37 28.64 23.46 17.46
CA SER A 37 27.39 23.30 18.22
C SER A 37 26.84 24.59 18.84
N ALA A 38 27.63 25.66 18.91
CA ALA A 38 27.15 26.97 19.38
C ALA A 38 26.44 27.77 18.27
N CYS A 39 26.57 27.37 16.99
CA CYS A 39 25.93 28.04 15.85
C CYS A 39 24.53 27.45 15.61
N THR A 40 23.47 28.25 15.67
CA THR A 40 22.07 27.77 15.59
C THR A 40 21.42 27.87 14.21
N ASP A 41 21.87 28.78 13.35
CA ASP A 41 21.21 29.07 12.06
C ASP A 41 22.17 29.30 10.87
N PHE A 42 23.45 28.95 11.03
CA PHE A 42 24.46 29.19 10.00
C PHE A 42 25.67 28.25 10.09
N ASP A 43 26.32 28.07 8.94
CA ASP A 43 27.66 27.52 8.86
C ASP A 43 28.69 28.66 9.02
N PRO A 44 29.60 28.59 10.02
CA PRO A 44 30.53 29.68 10.29
C PRO A 44 31.59 29.82 9.19
N GLU A 45 31.85 31.07 8.79
CA GLU A 45 32.92 31.44 7.86
C GLU A 45 33.73 32.60 8.43
N GLN A 46 35.03 32.62 8.17
CA GLN A 46 35.90 33.70 8.64
C GLN A 46 35.45 35.05 8.07
N GLY A 47 35.31 36.05 8.94
CA GLY A 47 34.80 37.38 8.59
C GLY A 47 33.28 37.53 8.69
N MET A 48 32.53 36.46 8.94
CA MET A 48 31.08 36.54 9.08
C MET A 48 30.69 37.33 10.33
N SER A 49 29.81 38.33 10.16
CA SER A 49 29.19 39.07 11.26
C SER A 49 28.10 38.23 11.90
N VAL A 50 28.17 38.09 13.23
CA VAL A 50 27.27 37.27 14.03
C VAL A 50 26.97 37.97 15.36
N TRP A 51 26.03 37.44 16.12
CA TRP A 51 25.79 37.85 17.49
C TRP A 51 26.25 36.77 18.45
N LEU A 52 27.07 37.15 19.43
CA LEU A 52 27.33 36.35 20.61
C LEU A 52 26.20 36.60 21.61
N VAL A 53 25.35 35.60 21.80
CA VAL A 53 24.08 35.73 22.54
C VAL A 53 24.22 35.25 23.99
N GLU A 54 24.96 34.17 24.20
CA GLU A 54 25.20 33.59 25.52
C GLU A 54 26.63 33.04 25.62
N THR A 55 27.27 33.20 26.78
CA THR A 55 28.57 32.59 27.11
C THR A 55 28.43 31.61 28.27
N GLN A 56 29.39 30.70 28.38
CA GLN A 56 29.54 29.81 29.54
C GLN A 56 31.04 29.62 29.86
N PRO A 57 31.41 29.19 31.08
CA PRO A 57 32.80 28.90 31.39
C PRO A 57 33.42 27.86 30.45
N ASP A 58 34.66 28.09 30.03
CA ASP A 58 35.42 27.12 29.26
C ASP A 58 35.80 25.93 30.16
N PRO A 59 35.54 24.67 29.76
CA PRO A 59 35.82 23.50 30.60
C PRO A 59 37.31 23.32 30.93
N LEU A 60 38.21 23.96 30.18
CA LEU A 60 39.66 23.97 30.45
C LEU A 60 40.10 25.15 31.33
N GLY A 61 39.14 25.93 31.87
CA GLY A 61 39.42 27.08 32.73
C GLY A 61 40.02 28.29 31.99
N ARG A 62 39.98 28.30 30.65
CA ARG A 62 40.60 29.35 29.81
C ARG A 62 39.74 30.60 29.63
N GLY A 63 38.82 30.88 30.56
CA GLY A 63 37.89 32.00 30.49
C GLY A 63 36.50 31.58 30.05
N GLU A 64 35.87 32.38 29.19
CA GLU A 64 34.51 32.15 28.69
C GLU A 64 34.54 31.65 27.23
N ARG A 65 33.60 30.77 26.91
CA ARG A 65 33.33 30.31 25.55
C ARG A 65 31.90 30.65 25.16
N ALA A 66 31.66 30.84 23.87
CA ALA A 66 30.33 31.03 23.34
C ALA A 66 29.49 29.76 23.56
N LYS A 67 28.27 29.97 24.04
CA LYS A 67 27.24 28.95 24.16
C LYS A 67 26.22 29.06 23.02
N VAL A 68 25.84 30.29 22.65
CA VAL A 68 24.91 30.57 21.56
C VAL A 68 25.46 31.68 20.66
N VAL A 69 25.49 31.41 19.37
CA VAL A 69 25.87 32.32 18.30
C VAL A 69 24.83 32.22 17.19
N ASN A 70 24.26 33.33 16.75
CA ASN A 70 23.28 33.38 15.67
C ASN A 70 23.38 34.66 14.84
N ARG A 71 22.59 34.76 13.77
CA ARG A 71 22.55 35.97 12.93
C ARG A 71 21.59 37.04 13.45
N SER A 72 20.63 36.69 14.29
CA SER A 72 19.51 37.54 14.70
C SER A 72 19.80 38.41 15.94
N GLY A 73 20.74 37.99 16.81
CA GLY A 73 20.95 38.57 18.14
C GLY A 73 19.85 38.24 19.15
N GLN A 74 18.84 37.46 18.75
CA GLN A 74 17.77 37.02 19.65
C GLN A 74 18.27 35.89 20.53
N LYS A 75 17.74 35.83 21.77
CA LYS A 75 17.99 34.69 22.66
C LYS A 75 17.30 33.45 22.10
N GLU A 76 18.08 32.61 21.44
CA GLU A 76 17.70 31.27 21.00
C GLU A 76 18.29 30.23 21.98
N LYS A 77 17.63 29.08 22.11
CA LYS A 77 18.20 27.97 22.88
C LYS A 77 19.43 27.45 22.15
N ASP A 78 20.47 27.07 22.89
CA ASP A 78 21.64 26.44 22.27
C ASP A 78 21.26 25.11 21.61
N ARG A 79 22.01 24.72 20.57
CA ARG A 79 21.71 23.51 19.79
C ARG A 79 21.70 22.24 20.64
N LEU A 80 22.50 22.17 21.71
CA LEU A 80 22.53 21.00 22.60
C LEU A 80 21.23 20.93 23.41
N SER A 81 20.75 22.06 23.91
CA SER A 81 19.45 22.16 24.59
C SER A 81 18.28 21.87 23.65
N GLN A 82 18.34 22.32 22.39
CA GLN A 82 17.35 21.95 21.36
C GLN A 82 17.35 20.44 21.11
N ILE A 83 18.53 19.83 20.93
CA ILE A 83 18.68 18.37 20.76
C ILE A 83 18.12 17.61 21.96
N TRP A 84 18.37 18.06 23.19
CA TRP A 84 17.82 17.41 24.39
C TRP A 84 16.30 17.55 24.51
N GLU A 85 15.74 18.69 24.12
CA GLU A 85 14.29 18.87 24.07
C GLU A 85 13.65 18.01 22.98
N GLU A 86 14.27 17.92 21.79
CA GLU A 86 13.85 17.03 20.72
C GLU A 86 13.95 15.56 21.13
N ALA A 87 15.03 15.17 21.82
CA ALA A 87 15.20 13.82 22.36
C ALA A 87 14.15 13.52 23.42
N ALA A 88 13.94 14.40 24.40
CA ALA A 88 12.92 14.23 25.43
C ALA A 88 11.50 14.19 24.84
N ALA A 89 11.22 15.00 23.81
CA ALA A 89 9.96 14.94 23.08
C ALA A 89 9.84 13.64 22.26
N SER A 90 10.93 13.10 21.72
CA SER A 90 10.96 11.79 21.08
C SER A 90 10.68 10.67 22.07
N ASP A 91 11.34 10.68 23.23
CA ASP A 91 11.17 9.70 24.29
C ASP A 91 9.75 9.72 24.86
N ALA A 92 9.18 10.93 25.08
CA ALA A 92 7.80 11.07 25.54
C ALA A 92 6.80 10.51 24.52
N ARG A 93 7.07 10.64 23.22
CA ARG A 93 6.22 10.08 22.16
C ARG A 93 6.33 8.55 22.08
N LEU A 94 7.53 7.99 22.23
CA LEU A 94 7.74 6.55 22.32
C LEU A 94 7.05 5.96 23.58
N GLN A 95 7.07 6.69 24.69
CA GLN A 95 6.38 6.28 25.91
C GLN A 95 4.86 6.23 25.70
N LEU A 96 4.27 7.21 25.02
CA LEU A 96 2.85 7.18 24.64
C LEU A 96 2.53 5.99 23.74
N GLU A 97 3.45 5.61 22.84
CA GLU A 97 3.30 4.43 22.00
C GLU A 97 3.24 3.14 22.79
N VAL A 98 4.19 2.95 23.70
CA VAL A 98 4.20 1.81 24.62
C VAL A 98 2.91 1.78 25.45
N GLU A 99 2.47 2.93 25.98
CA GLU A 99 1.24 3.02 26.78
C GLU A 99 -0.03 2.66 25.99
N VAL A 100 -0.09 2.97 24.69
CA VAL A 100 -1.21 2.57 23.82
C VAL A 100 -1.19 1.06 23.58
N LEU A 101 -0.02 0.48 23.29
CA LEU A 101 0.14 -0.96 23.07
C LEU A 101 -0.20 -1.76 24.34
N GLU A 102 0.34 -1.36 25.50
CA GLU A 102 0.07 -2.00 26.79
C GLU A 102 -1.42 -1.97 27.15
N ARG A 103 -2.12 -0.86 26.89
CA ARG A 103 -3.56 -0.72 27.18
C ARG A 103 -4.43 -1.66 26.36
N LEU A 104 -3.97 -2.02 25.16
CA LEU A 104 -4.63 -2.98 24.27
C LEU A 104 -4.14 -4.42 24.47
N GLY A 105 -3.22 -4.65 25.41
CA GLY A 105 -2.62 -5.95 25.66
C GLY A 105 -1.70 -6.44 24.51
N LEU A 106 -1.19 -5.52 23.70
CA LEU A 106 -0.25 -5.82 22.63
C LEU A 106 1.19 -5.84 23.19
N PRO A 107 2.10 -6.66 22.63
CA PRO A 107 3.51 -6.60 23.00
C PRO A 107 4.15 -5.29 22.50
N GLU A 108 5.33 -4.94 23.02
CA GLU A 108 6.09 -3.73 22.59
C GLU A 108 6.42 -3.73 21.09
N GLN A 109 6.56 -4.91 20.50
CA GLN A 109 6.78 -5.13 19.07
C GLN A 109 5.66 -6.02 18.55
N PRO A 110 4.47 -5.45 18.29
CA PRO A 110 3.31 -6.20 17.82
C PRO A 110 3.54 -6.74 16.41
N GLU A 111 3.32 -8.02 16.27
CA GLU A 111 3.25 -8.69 14.98
C GLU A 111 1.84 -8.52 14.38
N PRO A 112 1.67 -8.71 13.07
CA PRO A 112 0.38 -8.55 12.38
C PRO A 112 -0.76 -9.35 13.01
N GLU A 113 -0.46 -10.55 13.47
CA GLU A 113 -1.41 -11.46 14.11
C GLU A 113 -1.95 -10.89 15.42
N ASP A 114 -1.17 -10.06 16.12
CA ASP A 114 -1.60 -9.40 17.36
C ASP A 114 -2.71 -8.38 17.07
N TYR A 115 -2.59 -7.62 15.97
CA TYR A 115 -3.64 -6.71 15.52
C TYR A 115 -4.89 -7.44 15.02
N GLU A 116 -4.72 -8.60 14.37
CA GLU A 116 -5.83 -9.43 13.89
C GLU A 116 -6.64 -10.05 15.04
N ALA A 117 -5.98 -10.30 16.18
CA ALA A 117 -6.63 -10.79 17.40
C ALA A 117 -7.51 -9.73 18.09
N LEU A 118 -7.31 -8.44 17.80
CA LEU A 118 -8.12 -7.36 18.38
C LEU A 118 -9.58 -7.44 17.92
N THR A 119 -10.48 -7.19 18.87
CA THR A 119 -11.91 -6.98 18.59
C THR A 119 -12.10 -5.77 17.68
N SER A 120 -13.29 -5.67 17.07
CA SER A 120 -13.62 -4.52 16.22
C SER A 120 -13.60 -3.20 17.00
N GLU A 121 -14.03 -3.20 18.27
CA GLU A 121 -13.99 -2.01 19.13
C GLU A 121 -12.55 -1.58 19.46
N GLU A 122 -11.69 -2.54 19.80
CA GLU A 122 -10.27 -2.27 20.07
C GLU A 122 -9.54 -1.74 18.84
N ARG A 123 -9.85 -2.26 17.64
CA ARG A 123 -9.29 -1.75 16.37
C ARG A 123 -9.72 -0.32 16.06
N VAL A 124 -10.99 0.03 16.34
CA VAL A 124 -11.45 1.42 16.23
C VAL A 124 -10.64 2.30 17.17
N ARG A 125 -10.57 1.95 18.47
CA ARG A 125 -9.81 2.72 19.46
C ARG A 125 -8.34 2.89 19.08
N LEU A 126 -7.70 1.81 18.62
CA LEU A 126 -6.31 1.86 18.17
C LEU A 126 -6.14 2.80 16.96
N ALA A 127 -7.06 2.77 15.98
CA ALA A 127 -7.00 3.68 14.84
C ALA A 127 -7.10 5.15 15.26
N GLU A 128 -7.93 5.49 16.26
CA GLU A 128 -8.02 6.85 16.81
C GLU A 128 -6.69 7.29 17.46
N GLU A 129 -6.09 6.43 18.29
CA GLU A 129 -4.81 6.71 18.98
C GLU A 129 -3.65 6.82 17.98
N VAL A 130 -3.59 5.93 16.98
CA VAL A 130 -2.61 6.00 15.88
C VAL A 130 -2.73 7.33 15.15
N MET A 131 -3.94 7.80 14.83
CA MET A 131 -4.13 9.09 14.18
C MET A 131 -3.74 10.26 15.09
N ALA A 132 -4.04 10.21 16.39
CA ALA A 132 -3.62 11.22 17.34
C ALA A 132 -2.09 11.35 17.43
N LEU A 133 -1.37 10.24 17.46
CA LEU A 133 0.08 10.21 17.48
C LEU A 133 0.69 10.65 16.15
N ARG A 134 0.10 10.28 15.01
CA ARG A 134 0.54 10.74 13.68
C ARG A 134 0.44 12.25 13.48
N ARG A 135 -0.50 12.94 14.14
CA ARG A 135 -0.57 14.41 14.11
C ARG A 135 0.64 15.10 14.75
N SER A 136 1.33 14.40 15.65
CA SER A 136 2.46 14.94 16.43
C SER A 136 3.80 14.26 16.10
N SER A 137 3.80 13.22 15.27
CA SER A 137 4.96 12.37 15.04
C SER A 137 4.82 11.49 13.79
N HIS A 138 5.92 10.86 13.37
CA HIS A 138 5.92 9.78 12.39
C HIS A 138 5.95 8.38 13.05
N LEU A 139 5.57 8.28 14.32
CA LEU A 139 5.46 6.99 15.02
C LEU A 139 4.22 6.22 14.54
N PHE A 140 4.16 4.91 14.79
CA PHE A 140 3.08 4.00 14.35
C PHE A 140 2.83 3.87 12.83
N GLU A 141 3.80 4.20 11.96
CA GLU A 141 3.60 3.98 10.51
C GLU A 141 3.35 2.50 10.17
N GLU A 142 3.95 1.57 10.92
CA GLU A 142 3.70 0.13 10.75
C GLU A 142 2.28 -0.27 11.16
N ALA A 143 1.83 0.12 12.36
CA ALA A 143 0.47 -0.18 12.81
C ALA A 143 -0.58 0.46 11.91
N PHE A 144 -0.36 1.72 11.49
CA PHE A 144 -1.23 2.38 10.52
C PHE A 144 -1.33 1.56 9.24
N SER A 145 -0.19 1.14 8.69
CA SER A 145 -0.14 0.32 7.47
C SER A 145 -0.86 -1.02 7.66
N ILE A 146 -0.70 -1.67 8.81
CA ILE A 146 -1.38 -2.92 9.14
C ILE A 146 -2.90 -2.71 9.23
N LEU A 147 -3.33 -1.71 9.98
CA LEU A 147 -4.75 -1.43 10.21
C LEU A 147 -5.46 -1.01 8.93
N VAL A 148 -4.85 -0.13 8.12
CA VAL A 148 -5.48 0.31 6.86
C VAL A 148 -5.54 -0.84 5.85
N GLU A 149 -4.55 -1.73 5.84
CA GLU A 149 -4.65 -2.95 5.06
C GLU A 149 -5.81 -3.82 5.57
N MET A 150 -5.90 -4.02 6.89
CA MET A 150 -6.87 -4.92 7.57
C MET A 150 -8.32 -4.46 7.50
N ASP A 151 -8.56 -3.17 7.63
CA ASP A 151 -9.86 -2.52 7.57
C ASP A 151 -9.68 -1.01 7.29
N PRO A 152 -9.70 -0.62 6.00
CA PRO A 152 -9.58 0.79 5.61
C PRO A 152 -10.65 1.70 6.21
N THR A 153 -11.81 1.14 6.57
CA THR A 153 -12.96 1.92 7.03
C THR A 153 -12.76 2.52 8.42
N LEU A 154 -11.83 1.95 9.20
CA LEU A 154 -11.37 2.52 10.47
C LEU A 154 -10.86 3.96 10.33
N PHE A 155 -10.38 4.32 9.13
CA PHE A 155 -9.79 5.62 8.86
C PHE A 155 -10.69 6.59 8.10
N HIS A 156 -11.95 6.21 7.80
CA HIS A 156 -12.92 7.09 7.13
C HIS A 156 -13.12 8.44 7.84
N PRO A 157 -13.21 8.52 9.19
CA PRO A 157 -13.32 9.80 9.89
C PRO A 157 -12.14 10.75 9.65
N TYR A 158 -10.98 10.21 9.25
CA TYR A 158 -9.71 10.92 9.14
C TYR A 158 -9.26 11.17 7.70
N LEU A 159 -10.08 10.87 6.69
CA LEU A 159 -9.70 11.02 5.27
C LEU A 159 -9.28 12.44 4.89
N GLY A 160 -9.77 13.47 5.59
CA GLY A 160 -9.36 14.87 5.39
C GLY A 160 -7.95 15.19 5.89
N GLU A 161 -7.37 14.32 6.73
CA GLU A 161 -6.03 14.47 7.30
C GLU A 161 -4.99 13.58 6.60
N LEU A 162 -5.45 12.56 5.87
CA LEU A 162 -4.61 11.58 5.18
C LEU A 162 -4.21 12.11 3.79
N SER A 163 -2.91 12.03 3.49
CA SER A 163 -2.36 12.26 2.17
C SER A 163 -2.79 11.17 1.20
N ARG A 164 -3.49 11.57 0.14
CA ARG A 164 -3.84 10.68 -0.98
C ARG A 164 -2.63 10.27 -1.83
N GLU A 165 -1.51 10.97 -1.68
CA GLU A 165 -0.27 10.78 -2.44
C GLU A 165 0.66 9.72 -1.84
N ARG A 166 0.27 9.12 -0.69
CA ARG A 166 1.03 8.04 -0.04
C ARG A 166 0.25 6.73 -0.07
N GLU A 167 0.91 5.62 -0.37
CA GLU A 167 0.20 4.35 -0.64
C GLU A 167 -0.66 3.83 0.52
N PRO A 168 -0.17 3.70 1.77
CA PRO A 168 -1.03 3.16 2.83
C PRO A 168 -2.23 4.08 3.10
N GLU A 169 -2.02 5.39 3.06
CA GLU A 169 -3.05 6.41 3.26
C GLU A 169 -4.08 6.40 2.13
N SER A 170 -3.63 6.15 0.90
CA SER A 170 -4.50 6.04 -0.27
C SER A 170 -5.42 4.81 -0.22
N LEU A 171 -5.10 3.77 0.56
CA LEU A 171 -5.97 2.61 0.79
C LEU A 171 -7.17 2.94 1.67
N ALA A 172 -7.05 3.90 2.60
CA ALA A 172 -8.14 4.35 3.47
C ALA A 172 -9.37 4.84 2.68
N TRP A 173 -9.17 5.26 1.42
CA TRP A 173 -10.23 5.71 0.51
C TRP A 173 -11.12 4.58 -0.03
N TRP A 174 -10.83 3.33 0.34
CA TRP A 174 -11.69 2.22 -0.03
C TRP A 174 -13.08 2.35 0.57
N ASP A 175 -14.12 2.19 -0.26
CA ASP A 175 -15.53 2.33 0.11
C ASP A 175 -15.84 3.66 0.84
N ALA A 176 -14.99 4.68 0.65
CA ALA A 176 -15.09 5.97 1.31
C ALA A 176 -16.51 6.57 1.19
N PRO A 177 -17.00 7.26 2.25
CA PRO A 177 -18.30 7.90 2.22
C PRO A 177 -18.37 8.96 1.13
N LEU A 178 -19.55 9.13 0.53
CA LEU A 178 -19.71 9.95 -0.67
C LEU A 178 -19.33 11.42 -0.40
N GLU A 179 -19.60 11.93 0.79
CA GLU A 179 -19.27 13.29 1.22
C GLU A 179 -17.78 13.63 1.16
N TYR A 180 -16.89 12.65 1.35
CA TYR A 180 -15.43 12.84 1.21
C TYR A 180 -14.98 12.72 -0.25
N VAL A 181 -15.72 11.96 -1.05
CA VAL A 181 -15.36 11.59 -2.41
C VAL A 181 -15.81 12.66 -3.42
N LEU A 182 -16.97 13.29 -3.20
CA LEU A 182 -17.52 14.31 -4.12
C LEU A 182 -16.58 15.50 -4.37
N PRO A 183 -15.92 16.09 -3.35
CA PRO A 183 -15.01 17.22 -3.58
C PRO A 183 -13.84 16.88 -4.50
N LEU A 184 -13.40 15.62 -4.54
CA LEU A 184 -12.29 15.17 -5.38
C LEU A 184 -12.55 15.32 -6.87
N ALA A 185 -13.82 15.32 -7.28
CA ALA A 185 -14.20 15.51 -8.68
C ALA A 185 -13.75 16.88 -9.23
N ALA A 186 -13.62 17.90 -8.37
CA ALA A 186 -13.14 19.23 -8.76
C ALA A 186 -11.65 19.24 -9.12
N GLU A 187 -10.89 18.22 -8.70
CA GLU A 187 -9.47 18.07 -9.01
C GLU A 187 -9.22 17.39 -10.36
N LEU A 188 -10.24 16.72 -10.93
CA LEU A 188 -10.19 16.12 -12.25
C LEU A 188 -10.28 17.20 -13.34
N ARG A 189 -9.12 17.67 -13.80
CA ARG A 189 -9.02 18.69 -14.86
C ARG A 189 -9.03 18.04 -16.25
N PRO A 190 -9.45 18.77 -17.31
CA PRO A 190 -9.19 18.37 -18.68
C PRO A 190 -7.69 18.31 -18.96
N GLY A 191 -7.25 17.26 -19.65
CA GLY A 191 -5.83 16.99 -19.93
C GLY A 191 -5.12 16.31 -18.76
N TRP A 192 -4.23 15.37 -19.07
CA TRP A 192 -3.49 14.57 -18.10
C TRP A 192 -2.04 14.47 -18.53
N HIS A 193 -1.15 14.89 -17.65
CA HIS A 193 0.27 14.75 -17.86
C HIS A 193 0.82 14.09 -16.60
N SER A 194 0.91 12.76 -16.59
CA SER A 194 1.60 12.11 -15.49
C SER A 194 3.05 12.60 -15.51
N GLN A 195 3.47 13.34 -14.49
CA GLN A 195 4.87 13.77 -14.37
C GLN A 195 5.81 12.60 -14.05
N ARG A 196 5.41 11.34 -14.32
CA ARG A 196 6.14 10.09 -14.07
C ARG A 196 7.49 9.98 -14.79
N LYS A 197 7.98 11.02 -15.48
CA LYS A 197 9.36 11.08 -15.99
C LYS A 197 10.43 11.10 -14.91
N ARG A 198 10.10 11.13 -13.61
CA ARG A 198 11.05 10.96 -12.52
C ARG A 198 10.49 10.02 -11.45
N LEU A 199 10.85 8.74 -11.52
CA LEU A 199 11.00 7.95 -10.30
C LEU A 199 12.12 8.60 -9.46
N PRO A 200 11.98 8.81 -8.14
CA PRO A 200 13.09 9.24 -7.32
C PRO A 200 14.13 8.11 -7.30
N VAL A 201 15.20 8.27 -8.08
CA VAL A 201 16.40 7.45 -7.93
C VAL A 201 17.14 7.98 -6.71
N GLY A 202 17.06 7.25 -5.61
CA GLY A 202 18.00 7.35 -4.51
C GLY A 202 17.38 7.68 -3.15
N THR A 203 16.96 6.65 -2.43
CA THR A 203 17.08 6.54 -0.97
C THR A 203 17.13 5.05 -0.63
N VAL A 204 18.01 4.69 0.31
CA VAL A 204 18.17 3.33 0.80
C VAL A 204 16.90 2.93 1.55
N MET A 205 15.95 2.33 0.84
CA MET A 205 14.74 1.76 1.42
C MET A 205 14.72 0.26 1.11
N SER A 206 13.99 -0.52 1.92
CA SER A 206 13.82 -1.93 1.60
C SER A 206 13.17 -2.06 0.22
N HIS A 207 13.52 -3.09 -0.55
CA HIS A 207 12.94 -3.32 -1.88
C HIS A 207 11.39 -3.43 -1.84
N GLN A 208 10.81 -3.67 -0.65
CA GLN A 208 9.36 -3.70 -0.43
C GLN A 208 8.76 -2.30 -0.29
N ASP A 209 9.46 -1.36 0.36
CA ASP A 209 8.98 0.02 0.54
C ASP A 209 9.09 0.86 -0.73
N ALA A 210 10.16 0.63 -1.52
CA ALA A 210 10.30 1.25 -2.84
C ALA A 210 9.11 0.88 -3.77
N LEU A 211 8.62 -0.36 -3.70
CA LEU A 211 7.46 -0.82 -4.46
C LEU A 211 6.13 -0.20 -3.97
N ARG A 212 6.07 0.30 -2.73
CA ARG A 212 4.87 0.95 -2.17
C ARG A 212 4.80 2.42 -2.58
N GLU A 213 5.90 3.18 -2.46
CA GLU A 213 5.93 4.59 -2.90
C GLU A 213 5.73 4.75 -4.41
N GLU A 214 6.15 3.78 -5.23
CA GLU A 214 5.90 3.77 -6.69
C GLU A 214 4.42 3.74 -7.09
N ARG A 215 3.51 3.39 -6.17
CA ARG A 215 2.09 3.16 -6.46
C ARG A 215 1.21 4.37 -6.23
N ALA A 216 1.55 5.22 -5.28
CA ALA A 216 0.78 6.43 -5.05
C ALA A 216 1.29 7.53 -5.98
N PRO A 217 0.41 8.13 -6.79
CA PRO A 217 0.87 9.18 -7.67
C PRO A 217 1.21 10.42 -6.84
N GLY A 218 2.42 10.95 -6.98
CA GLY A 218 2.76 12.29 -6.48
C GLY A 218 2.07 13.43 -7.24
N ASP A 219 1.14 13.11 -8.14
CA ASP A 219 0.29 14.06 -8.85
C ASP A 219 -1.09 14.09 -8.19
N PRO A 220 -1.57 15.25 -7.71
CA PRO A 220 -2.85 15.38 -7.02
C PRO A 220 -4.06 14.88 -7.83
N MET A 221 -4.06 15.09 -9.14
CA MET A 221 -5.17 14.65 -10.00
C MET A 221 -5.22 13.13 -10.14
N ALA A 222 -4.07 12.49 -10.31
CA ALA A 222 -3.96 11.04 -10.29
C ALA A 222 -4.34 10.47 -8.91
N ALA A 223 -3.97 11.14 -7.81
CA ALA A 223 -4.35 10.73 -6.46
C ALA A 223 -5.87 10.83 -6.24
N ALA A 224 -6.49 11.91 -6.74
CA ALA A 224 -7.94 12.09 -6.77
C ALA A 224 -8.64 11.00 -7.60
N ALA A 225 -8.15 10.72 -8.81
CA ALA A 225 -8.72 9.68 -9.68
C ALA A 225 -8.67 8.29 -9.02
N LEU A 226 -7.55 7.96 -8.36
CA LEU A 226 -7.39 6.69 -7.65
C LEU A 226 -8.30 6.59 -6.43
N ALA A 227 -8.46 7.66 -5.66
CA ALA A 227 -9.37 7.71 -4.52
C ALA A 227 -10.84 7.58 -4.94
N LEU A 228 -11.26 8.27 -6.01
CA LEU A 228 -12.58 8.11 -6.62
C LEU A 228 -12.82 6.65 -7.04
N ALA A 229 -11.82 6.02 -7.67
CA ALA A 229 -11.90 4.63 -8.12
C ALA A 229 -12.04 3.64 -6.96
N ARG A 230 -11.22 3.80 -5.91
CA ARG A 230 -11.23 2.95 -4.71
C ARG A 230 -12.52 3.08 -3.91
N SER A 231 -13.16 4.24 -3.89
CA SER A 231 -14.45 4.41 -3.23
C SER A 231 -15.53 3.45 -3.78
N GLY A 232 -15.43 3.05 -5.05
CA GLY A 232 -16.40 2.19 -5.72
C GLY A 232 -17.82 2.71 -5.79
N ARG A 233 -18.07 3.95 -5.37
CA ARG A 233 -19.40 4.55 -5.38
C ARG A 233 -19.83 4.76 -6.83
N ALA A 234 -21.09 4.48 -7.14
CA ALA A 234 -21.61 4.60 -8.50
C ALA A 234 -21.48 6.05 -9.02
N GLU A 235 -21.65 7.03 -8.14
CA GLU A 235 -21.44 8.46 -8.38
C GLU A 235 -19.99 8.75 -8.79
N ALA A 236 -19.02 8.23 -8.04
CA ALA A 236 -17.60 8.43 -8.30
C ALA A 236 -17.18 7.79 -9.63
N LEU A 237 -17.68 6.58 -9.93
CA LEU A 237 -17.42 5.92 -11.22
C LEU A 237 -18.01 6.72 -12.40
N ARG A 238 -19.18 7.36 -12.25
CA ARG A 238 -19.75 8.24 -13.28
C ARG A 238 -18.92 9.52 -13.49
N MET A 239 -18.33 10.05 -12.42
CA MET A 239 -17.41 11.19 -12.50
C MET A 239 -16.13 10.81 -13.26
N LEU A 240 -15.56 9.63 -12.96
CA LEU A 240 -14.43 9.09 -13.72
C LEU A 240 -14.80 8.83 -15.18
N GLU A 241 -15.97 8.28 -15.47
CA GLU A 241 -16.45 8.09 -16.84
C GLU A 241 -16.50 9.41 -17.62
N SER A 242 -17.07 10.46 -17.00
CA SER A 242 -17.16 11.78 -17.61
C SER A 242 -15.78 12.38 -17.86
N TRP A 243 -14.87 12.26 -16.89
CA TRP A 243 -13.51 12.77 -16.99
C TRP A 243 -12.68 12.02 -18.05
N LEU A 244 -12.71 10.68 -18.06
CA LEU A 244 -12.01 9.87 -19.07
C LEU A 244 -12.47 10.18 -20.50
N ALA A 245 -13.71 10.61 -20.69
CA ALA A 245 -14.22 11.04 -21.99
C ALA A 245 -13.62 12.37 -22.48
N THR A 246 -12.95 13.13 -21.60
CA THR A 246 -12.27 14.40 -21.94
C THR A 246 -10.79 14.23 -22.28
N LEU A 247 -10.22 13.04 -22.04
CA LEU A 247 -8.80 12.77 -22.23
C LEU A 247 -8.49 12.35 -23.67
N GLU A 248 -7.32 12.75 -24.15
CA GLU A 248 -6.79 12.27 -25.42
C GLU A 248 -6.32 10.81 -25.32
N THR A 249 -6.11 10.13 -26.46
CA THR A 249 -5.78 8.68 -26.46
C THR A 249 -4.58 8.31 -25.57
N PRO A 250 -3.43 9.01 -25.61
CA PRO A 250 -2.28 8.65 -24.77
C PRO A 250 -2.58 8.83 -23.27
N GLU A 251 -3.20 9.95 -22.93
CA GLU A 251 -3.62 10.33 -21.57
C GLU A 251 -4.61 9.32 -20.99
N LEU A 252 -5.60 8.94 -21.80
CA LEU A 252 -6.59 7.93 -21.48
C LEU A 252 -5.93 6.59 -21.15
N GLN A 253 -4.94 6.14 -21.94
CA GLN A 253 -4.25 4.88 -21.66
C GLN A 253 -3.49 4.93 -20.33
N GLU A 254 -2.79 6.02 -20.03
CA GLU A 254 -2.11 6.19 -18.74
C GLU A 254 -3.10 6.19 -17.56
N ALA A 255 -4.22 6.92 -17.69
CA ALA A 255 -5.27 6.95 -16.68
C ALA A 255 -5.88 5.56 -16.46
N LEU A 256 -6.15 4.80 -17.52
CA LEU A 256 -6.69 3.43 -17.42
C LEU A 256 -5.72 2.47 -16.73
N VAL A 257 -4.41 2.59 -16.98
CA VAL A 257 -3.38 1.82 -16.26
C VAL A 257 -3.41 2.15 -14.77
N LEU A 258 -3.52 3.43 -14.40
CA LEU A 258 -3.66 3.81 -12.99
C LEU A 258 -4.92 3.22 -12.35
N LEU A 259 -6.08 3.38 -13.00
CA LEU A 259 -7.36 2.90 -12.48
C LEU A 259 -7.41 1.37 -12.35
N ALA A 260 -6.64 0.64 -13.16
CA ALA A 260 -6.46 -0.80 -13.00
C ALA A 260 -5.92 -1.20 -11.62
N HIS A 261 -5.09 -0.37 -10.99
CA HIS A 261 -4.59 -0.61 -9.62
C HIS A 261 -5.69 -0.47 -8.56
N ALA A 262 -6.75 0.27 -8.82
CA ALA A 262 -7.97 0.28 -8.01
C ALA A 262 -8.97 -0.81 -8.44
N GLY A 263 -8.58 -1.68 -9.37
CA GLY A 263 -9.44 -2.68 -10.01
C GLY A 263 -10.68 -2.04 -10.66
N VAL A 264 -10.47 -0.92 -11.36
CA VAL A 264 -11.48 -0.24 -12.16
C VAL A 264 -11.10 -0.33 -13.63
N VAL A 265 -12.07 -0.67 -14.48
CA VAL A 265 -11.90 -0.84 -15.93
C VAL A 265 -12.94 -0.06 -16.70
N ARG A 266 -12.62 0.31 -17.94
CA ARG A 266 -13.53 0.95 -18.89
C ARG A 266 -14.01 -0.07 -19.94
N ARG A 267 -15.32 -0.23 -20.04
CA ARG A 267 -15.99 -1.09 -21.05
C ARG A 267 -15.97 -0.43 -22.43
N SER A 268 -16.23 -1.19 -23.49
CA SER A 268 -16.30 -0.61 -24.85
C SER A 268 -17.42 0.43 -25.00
N THR A 269 -18.46 0.32 -24.17
CA THR A 269 -19.55 1.31 -24.07
C THR A 269 -19.12 2.64 -23.46
N GLY A 270 -17.89 2.74 -22.96
CA GLY A 270 -17.38 3.90 -22.23
C GLY A 270 -17.61 3.82 -20.71
N LYS A 271 -18.50 2.93 -20.26
CA LYS A 271 -18.86 2.78 -18.84
C LYS A 271 -17.66 2.34 -18.00
N VAL A 272 -17.46 3.00 -16.87
CA VAL A 272 -16.43 2.67 -15.88
C VAL A 272 -17.03 1.76 -14.81
N VAL A 273 -16.40 0.61 -14.54
CA VAL A 273 -16.88 -0.40 -13.58
C VAL A 273 -15.75 -1.01 -12.76
N ARG A 274 -16.06 -1.52 -11.57
CA ARG A 274 -15.13 -2.42 -10.85
C ARG A 274 -14.93 -3.71 -11.65
N SER A 275 -13.69 -4.19 -11.70
CA SER A 275 -13.30 -5.44 -12.35
C SER A 275 -13.29 -6.62 -11.39
N PHE A 276 -14.06 -6.56 -10.31
CA PHE A 276 -14.22 -7.65 -9.34
C PHE A 276 -15.52 -7.44 -8.54
N SER A 277 -15.97 -8.46 -7.83
CA SER A 277 -17.17 -8.42 -6.98
C SER A 277 -16.89 -7.79 -5.61
N SER A 278 -17.87 -7.10 -5.05
CA SER A 278 -17.83 -6.64 -3.66
C SER A 278 -17.92 -7.78 -2.63
N THR A 279 -18.29 -8.98 -3.05
CA THR A 279 -18.26 -10.18 -2.21
C THR A 279 -16.98 -10.97 -2.47
N CYS A 280 -16.30 -11.38 -1.41
CA CYS A 280 -15.11 -12.21 -1.43
C CYS A 280 -15.29 -13.36 -0.46
N LEU A 281 -14.95 -14.58 -0.90
CA LEU A 281 -14.85 -15.75 -0.05
C LEU A 281 -13.40 -16.22 -0.08
N GLU A 282 -12.72 -16.24 1.06
CA GLU A 282 -11.34 -16.70 1.19
C GLU A 282 -11.30 -18.09 1.83
N VAL A 283 -10.42 -18.96 1.35
CA VAL A 283 -10.20 -20.28 1.96
C VAL A 283 -9.61 -20.10 3.35
N LEU A 284 -10.24 -20.74 4.33
CA LEU A 284 -9.76 -20.79 5.71
C LEU A 284 -8.54 -21.72 5.82
N PRO A 285 -7.55 -21.39 6.66
CA PRO A 285 -6.42 -22.26 6.92
C PRO A 285 -6.91 -23.61 7.46
N ALA A 286 -6.33 -24.70 6.95
CA ALA A 286 -6.71 -26.06 7.33
C ALA A 286 -6.48 -26.36 8.82
N ASN A 287 -5.49 -25.69 9.41
CA ASN A 287 -5.18 -25.75 10.83
C ASN A 287 -5.45 -24.37 11.42
N ALA A 288 -6.54 -24.22 12.17
CA ALA A 288 -6.62 -23.11 13.11
C ALA A 288 -5.43 -23.22 14.07
N SER A 289 -4.82 -22.07 14.43
CA SER A 289 -3.83 -22.05 15.50
C SER A 289 -4.43 -22.76 16.72
N PRO A 290 -3.68 -23.62 17.43
CA PRO A 290 -4.19 -24.34 18.61
C PRO A 290 -4.81 -23.41 19.67
N ASP A 291 -4.42 -22.13 19.66
CA ASP A 291 -4.91 -21.09 20.58
C ASP A 291 -5.93 -20.12 19.96
N GLY A 292 -6.23 -20.25 18.65
CA GLY A 292 -7.14 -19.36 17.92
C GLY A 292 -8.55 -19.93 17.84
N VAL A 293 -9.57 -19.10 18.12
CA VAL A 293 -10.96 -19.45 17.80
C VAL A 293 -11.08 -19.55 16.28
N ALA A 294 -11.19 -20.78 15.77
CA ALA A 294 -11.38 -21.01 14.34
C ALA A 294 -12.66 -20.32 13.85
N GLU A 295 -12.54 -19.41 12.87
CA GLU A 295 -13.71 -18.84 12.19
C GLU A 295 -14.53 -19.99 11.58
N PRO A 296 -15.82 -20.14 11.90
CA PRO A 296 -16.64 -21.16 11.26
C PRO A 296 -16.79 -20.83 9.75
N PRO A 297 -16.64 -21.82 8.85
CA PRO A 297 -16.84 -21.59 7.43
C PRO A 297 -18.28 -21.15 7.16
N VAL A 298 -18.44 -20.14 6.29
CA VAL A 298 -19.75 -19.71 5.78
C VAL A 298 -20.13 -20.46 4.49
N ALA A 299 -19.15 -21.09 3.84
CA ALA A 299 -19.34 -21.95 2.70
C ALA A 299 -18.25 -23.04 2.63
N HIS A 300 -18.47 -24.03 1.78
CA HIS A 300 -17.50 -25.09 1.50
C HIS A 300 -17.15 -25.13 0.03
N GLY A 301 -15.98 -25.66 -0.28
CA GLY A 301 -15.53 -25.83 -1.64
C GLY A 301 -14.47 -26.90 -1.78
N THR A 302 -13.98 -27.02 -3.01
CA THR A 302 -12.97 -27.99 -3.39
C THR A 302 -11.89 -27.31 -4.21
N LEU A 303 -10.62 -27.56 -3.87
CA LEU A 303 -9.48 -27.24 -4.71
C LEU A 303 -9.10 -28.44 -5.57
N TRP A 304 -8.67 -28.16 -6.80
CA TRP A 304 -8.14 -29.15 -7.75
C TRP A 304 -9.10 -30.30 -8.07
N ASN A 305 -10.39 -29.98 -8.28
CA ASN A 305 -11.42 -30.95 -8.62
C ASN A 305 -11.39 -31.30 -10.13
N PRO A 306 -11.20 -32.58 -10.54
CA PRO A 306 -11.28 -32.97 -11.94
C PRO A 306 -12.68 -32.71 -12.55
N ILE A 307 -12.72 -32.26 -13.80
CA ILE A 307 -13.95 -31.97 -14.52
C ILE A 307 -14.25 -33.11 -15.51
N ALA A 308 -15.05 -34.07 -15.05
CA ALA A 308 -15.38 -35.25 -15.82
C ALA A 308 -15.93 -34.90 -17.23
N GLY A 309 -15.31 -35.48 -18.25
CA GLY A 309 -15.72 -35.32 -19.64
C GLY A 309 -15.32 -33.99 -20.30
N ALA A 310 -14.56 -33.13 -19.61
CA ALA A 310 -14.06 -31.89 -20.18
C ALA A 310 -12.54 -31.98 -20.43
N SER A 311 -12.11 -31.73 -21.67
CA SER A 311 -10.70 -31.77 -22.06
C SER A 311 -10.24 -30.45 -22.67
N CYS A 312 -8.97 -30.14 -22.48
CA CYS A 312 -8.31 -28.99 -23.09
C CYS A 312 -8.14 -29.22 -24.60
N PRO A 313 -8.64 -28.33 -25.47
CA PRO A 313 -8.53 -28.50 -26.92
C PRO A 313 -7.09 -28.40 -27.43
N LYS A 314 -6.17 -27.76 -26.68
CA LYS A 314 -4.76 -27.65 -27.08
C LYS A 314 -3.94 -28.90 -26.78
N CYS A 315 -4.02 -29.41 -25.56
CA CYS A 315 -3.14 -30.51 -25.11
C CYS A 315 -3.87 -31.83 -24.88
N GLY A 316 -5.19 -31.88 -25.05
CA GLY A 316 -6.02 -33.09 -24.86
C GLY A 316 -6.18 -33.56 -23.42
N ASN A 317 -5.55 -32.91 -22.44
CA ASN A 317 -5.64 -33.31 -21.03
C ASN A 317 -6.96 -32.86 -20.40
N GLU A 318 -7.37 -33.55 -19.34
CA GLU A 318 -8.58 -33.21 -18.58
C GLU A 318 -8.47 -31.80 -17.98
N LEU A 319 -9.60 -31.08 -17.99
CA LEU A 319 -9.72 -29.81 -17.27
C LEU A 319 -9.94 -30.06 -15.78
N VAL A 320 -9.51 -29.12 -14.96
CA VAL A 320 -9.69 -29.16 -13.50
C VAL A 320 -10.30 -27.84 -13.04
N ASP A 321 -11.13 -27.87 -12.02
CA ASP A 321 -11.42 -26.68 -11.23
C ASP A 321 -10.28 -26.47 -10.24
N ALA A 322 -9.53 -25.40 -10.41
CA ALA A 322 -8.54 -25.00 -9.40
C ALA A 322 -9.23 -24.66 -8.08
N LEU A 323 -10.43 -24.08 -8.14
CA LEU A 323 -11.31 -23.81 -7.01
C LEU A 323 -12.76 -23.93 -7.46
N LEU A 324 -13.58 -24.68 -6.73
CA LEU A 324 -15.01 -24.89 -6.97
C LEU A 324 -15.76 -24.66 -5.66
N LEU A 325 -16.79 -23.81 -5.68
CA LEU A 325 -17.72 -23.67 -4.56
C LEU A 325 -18.72 -24.83 -4.56
N ASP A 326 -18.96 -25.42 -3.40
CA ASP A 326 -19.98 -26.45 -3.23
C ASP A 326 -21.38 -25.80 -3.14
N GLY A 327 -22.37 -26.36 -3.85
CA GLY A 327 -23.76 -25.92 -3.77
C GLY A 327 -24.08 -24.61 -4.52
N GLU A 328 -25.14 -23.93 -4.08
CA GLU A 328 -25.52 -22.63 -4.65
C GLU A 328 -24.61 -21.52 -4.12
N ALA A 329 -24.18 -20.63 -5.02
CA ALA A 329 -23.35 -19.51 -4.64
C ALA A 329 -24.14 -18.53 -3.75
N PRO A 330 -23.56 -18.09 -2.61
CA PRO A 330 -24.12 -16.99 -1.84
C PRO A 330 -24.37 -15.76 -2.71
N ARG A 331 -25.38 -14.97 -2.36
CA ARG A 331 -25.69 -13.72 -3.09
C ARG A 331 -24.45 -12.82 -3.17
N GLY A 332 -24.15 -12.34 -4.38
CA GLY A 332 -23.05 -11.40 -4.64
C GLY A 332 -21.71 -12.04 -4.98
N VAL A 333 -21.55 -13.36 -4.80
CA VAL A 333 -20.39 -14.09 -5.33
C VAL A 333 -20.37 -13.96 -6.85
N PRO A 334 -19.22 -13.67 -7.47
CA PRO A 334 -19.16 -13.44 -8.90
C PRO A 334 -19.49 -14.71 -9.67
N TRP A 335 -20.10 -14.52 -10.83
CA TRP A 335 -20.21 -15.58 -11.79
C TRP A 335 -18.85 -15.77 -12.50
N PRO A 336 -18.36 -17.02 -12.68
CA PRO A 336 -18.89 -18.25 -12.10
C PRO A 336 -18.26 -18.57 -10.72
N ALA A 337 -18.98 -19.31 -9.89
CA ALA A 337 -18.48 -19.80 -8.59
C ALA A 337 -17.46 -20.96 -8.71
N ARG A 338 -16.63 -20.93 -9.76
CA ARG A 338 -15.61 -21.93 -10.07
C ARG A 338 -14.51 -21.35 -10.96
N LEU A 339 -13.31 -21.90 -10.86
CA LEU A 339 -12.15 -21.55 -11.66
C LEU A 339 -11.69 -22.77 -12.49
N PRO A 340 -12.31 -23.03 -13.65
CA PRO A 340 -11.88 -24.11 -14.53
C PRO A 340 -10.60 -23.72 -15.26
N THR A 341 -9.67 -24.66 -15.41
CA THR A 341 -8.39 -24.44 -16.08
C THR A 341 -7.81 -25.73 -16.65
N CYS A 342 -6.77 -25.59 -17.48
CA CYS A 342 -5.92 -26.70 -17.90
C CYS A 342 -4.56 -26.56 -17.21
N PHE A 343 -4.32 -27.40 -16.20
CA PHE A 343 -3.11 -27.33 -15.37
C PHE A 343 -1.81 -27.35 -16.21
N ILE A 344 -1.73 -28.25 -17.19
CA ILE A 344 -0.56 -28.37 -18.07
C ILE A 344 -0.30 -27.09 -18.88
N CYS A 345 -1.35 -26.47 -19.42
CA CYS A 345 -1.17 -25.27 -20.24
C CYS A 345 -0.80 -24.05 -19.40
N ILE A 346 -1.33 -23.94 -18.17
CA ILE A 346 -0.91 -22.89 -17.23
C ILE A 346 0.55 -23.06 -16.85
N VAL A 347 1.00 -24.28 -16.51
CA VAL A 347 2.41 -24.54 -16.18
C VAL A 347 3.35 -24.21 -17.35
N GLY A 348 2.85 -24.28 -18.58
CA GLY A 348 3.57 -23.83 -19.77
C GLY A 348 3.64 -22.30 -19.95
N GLY A 349 3.10 -21.51 -19.01
CA GLY A 349 2.97 -20.05 -19.12
C GLY A 349 1.88 -19.61 -20.08
N GLY A 350 0.92 -20.49 -20.40
CA GLY A 350 -0.22 -20.17 -21.26
C GLY A 350 -1.37 -19.52 -20.49
N ARG A 351 -2.24 -18.82 -21.21
CA ARG A 351 -3.55 -18.39 -20.73
C ARG A 351 -4.60 -19.37 -21.23
N VAL A 352 -5.42 -19.92 -20.35
CA VAL A 352 -6.43 -20.92 -20.71
C VAL A 352 -7.81 -20.28 -20.77
N HIS A 353 -8.57 -20.57 -21.83
CA HIS A 353 -9.93 -20.08 -22.01
C HIS A 353 -10.93 -21.22 -21.96
N VAL A 354 -11.96 -21.04 -21.14
CA VAL A 354 -12.98 -22.05 -20.88
C VAL A 354 -14.35 -21.40 -20.93
N GLU A 355 -15.27 -22.03 -21.65
CA GLU A 355 -16.68 -21.66 -21.61
C GLU A 355 -17.40 -22.40 -20.50
N VAL A 356 -18.20 -21.67 -19.72
CA VAL A 356 -19.05 -22.18 -18.66
C VAL A 356 -20.49 -21.81 -19.03
N SER A 357 -21.33 -22.81 -19.22
CA SER A 357 -22.75 -22.60 -19.49
C SER A 357 -23.52 -22.16 -18.24
N GLY A 358 -24.75 -21.66 -18.41
CA GLY A 358 -25.62 -21.28 -17.28
C GLY A 358 -25.98 -22.42 -16.32
N ILE A 359 -25.89 -23.68 -16.78
CA ILE A 359 -26.06 -24.90 -15.95
C ILE A 359 -24.73 -25.46 -15.42
N GLY A 360 -23.62 -24.74 -15.63
CA GLY A 360 -22.30 -25.11 -15.11
C GLY A 360 -21.51 -26.12 -15.96
N THR A 361 -22.01 -26.55 -17.12
CA THR A 361 -21.22 -27.38 -18.07
C THR A 361 -20.00 -26.60 -18.57
N VAL A 362 -18.86 -27.28 -18.67
CA VAL A 362 -17.55 -26.71 -18.99
C VAL A 362 -17.07 -27.20 -20.33
N ARG A 363 -16.60 -26.29 -21.19
CA ARG A 363 -16.01 -26.61 -22.49
C ARG A 363 -14.74 -25.78 -22.72
N GLY A 364 -13.62 -26.45 -22.99
CA GLY A 364 -12.38 -25.74 -23.34
C GLY A 364 -12.52 -25.02 -24.69
N LEU A 365 -12.11 -23.75 -24.75
CA LEU A 365 -12.13 -22.94 -25.97
C LEU A 365 -10.77 -22.86 -26.65
N GLY A 366 -9.68 -22.89 -25.88
CA GLY A 366 -8.34 -22.72 -26.40
C GLY A 366 -7.37 -22.23 -25.33
N THR A 367 -6.15 -21.95 -25.75
CA THR A 367 -5.18 -21.27 -24.90
C THR A 367 -4.35 -20.30 -25.73
N ASP A 368 -4.03 -19.15 -25.18
CA ASP A 368 -3.11 -18.19 -25.78
C ASP A 368 -1.70 -18.36 -25.19
N GLY A 369 -0.68 -18.21 -26.02
CA GLY A 369 0.72 -18.27 -25.61
C GLY A 369 1.15 -19.64 -25.03
N GLY A 370 2.21 -19.60 -24.21
CA GLY A 370 2.80 -20.75 -23.53
C GLY A 370 3.64 -21.67 -24.42
N TYR A 371 4.60 -22.34 -23.79
CA TYR A 371 5.51 -23.28 -24.44
C TYR A 371 4.96 -24.71 -24.38
N PRO A 372 5.29 -25.58 -25.35
CA PRO A 372 4.98 -27.00 -25.25
C PRO A 372 5.67 -27.58 -24.01
N VAL A 373 4.86 -28.04 -23.04
CA VAL A 373 5.35 -28.70 -21.84
C VAL A 373 5.53 -30.18 -22.14
N ASN A 374 6.77 -30.61 -22.35
CA ASN A 374 7.10 -32.02 -22.59
C ASN A 374 7.08 -32.88 -21.31
N ARG A 375 6.89 -32.26 -20.13
CA ARG A 375 6.81 -32.97 -18.86
C ARG A 375 5.36 -33.35 -18.54
N ARG A 376 5.17 -34.56 -18.02
CA ARG A 376 3.89 -34.96 -17.43
C ARG A 376 3.68 -34.15 -16.16
N VAL A 377 2.74 -33.22 -16.19
CA VAL A 377 2.35 -32.43 -15.02
C VAL A 377 1.08 -33.04 -14.44
N VAL A 378 1.10 -33.38 -13.15
CA VAL A 378 -0.07 -33.90 -12.44
C VAL A 378 -0.64 -32.78 -11.57
N PRO A 379 -1.96 -32.49 -11.63
CA PRO A 379 -2.60 -31.58 -10.70
C PRO A 379 -2.34 -31.98 -9.25
N PRO A 380 -2.37 -31.04 -8.28
CA PRO A 380 -2.37 -31.39 -6.87
C PRO A 380 -3.55 -32.29 -6.52
N ALA A 381 -3.43 -33.00 -5.39
CA ALA A 381 -4.54 -33.81 -4.89
C ALA A 381 -5.77 -32.94 -4.60
N LEU A 382 -6.95 -33.51 -4.78
CA LEU A 382 -8.21 -32.88 -4.42
C LEU A 382 -8.20 -32.53 -2.93
N GLN A 383 -8.58 -31.30 -2.59
CA GLN A 383 -8.66 -30.83 -1.20
C GLN A 383 -10.03 -30.21 -0.93
N ARG A 384 -10.66 -30.61 0.17
CA ARG A 384 -11.87 -29.96 0.71
C ARG A 384 -11.45 -28.76 1.54
N VAL A 385 -12.14 -27.64 1.37
CA VAL A 385 -11.82 -26.38 2.04
C VAL A 385 -13.08 -25.74 2.63
N GLY A 386 -12.91 -25.09 3.78
CA GLY A 386 -13.88 -24.13 4.30
C GLY A 386 -13.58 -22.75 3.74
N LEU A 387 -14.62 -21.96 3.46
CA LEU A 387 -14.48 -20.56 3.05
C LEU A 387 -15.14 -19.64 4.07
N GLY A 388 -14.44 -18.56 4.40
CA GLY A 388 -14.93 -17.46 5.23
C GLY A 388 -15.13 -16.19 4.38
N PRO A 389 -15.81 -15.16 4.90
CA PRO A 389 -15.78 -13.82 4.32
C PRO A 389 -14.33 -13.35 4.15
N GLY A 390 -13.98 -12.92 2.94
CA GLY A 390 -12.64 -12.43 2.60
C GLY A 390 -12.54 -10.91 2.52
N ARG A 391 -11.31 -10.39 2.43
CA ARG A 391 -11.06 -8.95 2.27
C ARG A 391 -11.28 -8.53 0.81
N THR A 392 -12.18 -7.59 0.57
CA THR A 392 -12.73 -7.28 -0.77
C THR A 392 -11.92 -6.23 -1.55
N TRP A 393 -10.99 -5.54 -0.89
CA TRP A 393 -10.39 -4.29 -1.38
C TRP A 393 -8.93 -4.32 -1.80
N ARG A 394 -8.30 -5.48 -1.71
CA ARG A 394 -6.85 -5.58 -1.78
C ARG A 394 -6.32 -5.92 -3.18
N THR A 395 -6.08 -4.90 -4.01
CA THR A 395 -5.13 -4.97 -5.13
C THR A 395 -3.70 -4.74 -4.61
N ILE A 396 -3.24 -5.55 -3.65
CA ILE A 396 -1.91 -5.42 -3.05
C ILE A 396 -0.90 -6.36 -3.72
N PHE A 397 0.39 -6.09 -3.57
CA PHE A 397 1.41 -7.09 -3.87
C PHE A 397 1.28 -8.27 -2.89
N MET A 398 1.69 -9.46 -3.33
CA MET A 398 1.71 -10.65 -2.48
C MET A 398 2.43 -10.37 -1.16
N SER A 399 1.71 -10.55 -0.04
CA SER A 399 2.29 -10.52 1.31
C SER A 399 1.99 -11.84 2.02
N LYS A 400 2.80 -12.19 3.03
CA LYS A 400 2.59 -13.40 3.84
C LYS A 400 1.27 -13.38 4.62
N ARG A 401 0.66 -12.19 4.76
CA ARG A 401 -0.51 -11.89 5.59
C ARG A 401 -1.85 -12.09 4.86
N VAL A 402 -1.84 -12.72 3.68
CA VAL A 402 -3.02 -12.82 2.81
C VAL A 402 -3.43 -14.27 2.61
N ARG A 403 -4.73 -14.55 2.76
CA ARG A 403 -5.31 -15.81 2.29
C ARG A 403 -5.34 -15.79 0.78
N HIS A 404 -4.53 -16.65 0.17
CA HIS A 404 -4.26 -16.56 -1.26
C HIS A 404 -5.21 -17.36 -2.15
N HIS A 405 -6.09 -18.17 -1.57
CA HIS A 405 -7.16 -18.82 -2.30
C HIS A 405 -8.47 -18.08 -2.04
N ARG A 406 -9.14 -17.62 -3.08
CA ARG A 406 -10.39 -16.86 -2.96
C ARG A 406 -11.30 -17.00 -4.18
N LEU A 407 -12.60 -16.78 -3.96
CA LEU A 407 -13.63 -16.52 -4.96
C LEU A 407 -14.13 -15.08 -4.79
N GLY A 408 -14.04 -14.29 -5.86
CA GLY A 408 -14.35 -12.87 -5.86
C GLY A 408 -13.36 -11.99 -5.11
N GLY A 409 -13.78 -10.75 -4.88
CA GLY A 409 -12.94 -9.69 -4.32
C GLY A 409 -11.82 -9.24 -5.26
N ALA A 410 -11.10 -8.20 -4.85
CA ALA A 410 -9.91 -7.75 -5.55
C ALA A 410 -8.78 -8.81 -5.47
N PRO A 411 -8.08 -9.10 -6.58
CA PRO A 411 -6.93 -10.02 -6.58
C PRO A 411 -5.70 -9.42 -5.91
N THR A 412 -4.92 -10.27 -5.25
CA THR A 412 -3.57 -9.94 -4.79
C THR A 412 -2.57 -10.32 -5.88
N TRP A 413 -1.88 -9.35 -6.46
CA TRP A 413 -1.03 -9.52 -7.64
C TRP A 413 0.42 -9.84 -7.27
N VAL A 414 1.09 -10.65 -8.08
CA VAL A 414 2.54 -10.88 -7.94
C VAL A 414 3.31 -9.76 -8.64
N GLN A 415 2.96 -9.45 -9.88
CA GLN A 415 3.67 -8.48 -10.72
C GLN A 415 2.89 -7.19 -10.97
N GLY A 416 1.56 -7.24 -10.85
CA GLY A 416 0.68 -6.09 -11.02
C GLY A 416 -0.67 -6.49 -11.63
N PRO A 417 -1.64 -5.58 -11.68
CA PRO A 417 -2.95 -5.86 -12.25
C PRO A 417 -2.86 -6.13 -13.75
N GLU A 418 -3.31 -7.33 -14.15
CA GLU A 418 -3.47 -7.70 -15.55
C GLU A 418 -4.95 -7.75 -15.93
N ILE A 419 -5.38 -6.77 -16.75
CA ILE A 419 -6.73 -6.73 -17.29
C ILE A 419 -6.73 -7.44 -18.64
N HIS A 420 -7.40 -8.59 -18.71
CA HIS A 420 -7.56 -9.31 -19.96
C HIS A 420 -8.88 -9.01 -20.63
N ALA A 421 -8.85 -8.88 -21.95
CA ALA A 421 -10.03 -8.82 -22.78
C ALA A 421 -10.63 -10.22 -22.98
N CYS A 422 -11.95 -10.30 -23.06
CA CYS A 422 -12.66 -11.51 -23.42
C CYS A 422 -12.29 -11.91 -24.85
N PRO A 423 -11.88 -13.17 -25.11
CA PRO A 423 -11.49 -13.59 -26.46
C PRO A 423 -12.66 -13.60 -27.47
N ARG A 424 -13.92 -13.51 -26.98
CA ARG A 424 -15.11 -13.47 -27.83
C ARG A 424 -15.56 -12.05 -28.16
N CYS A 425 -15.68 -11.17 -27.17
CA CYS A 425 -16.27 -9.84 -27.35
C CYS A 425 -15.29 -8.68 -27.17
N GLY A 426 -14.05 -8.94 -26.75
CA GLY A 426 -13.04 -7.90 -26.50
C GLY A 426 -13.23 -7.08 -25.22
N GLU A 427 -14.35 -7.25 -24.49
CA GLU A 427 -14.60 -6.53 -23.24
C GLU A 427 -13.61 -6.94 -22.13
N PRO A 428 -13.14 -6.00 -21.28
CA PRO A 428 -12.31 -6.35 -20.12
C PRO A 428 -13.04 -7.33 -19.20
N MET A 429 -12.36 -8.37 -18.74
CA MET A 429 -12.95 -9.39 -17.87
C MET A 429 -12.84 -8.98 -16.40
N SER A 430 -13.74 -9.50 -15.57
CA SER A 430 -13.73 -9.25 -14.12
C SER A 430 -13.04 -10.41 -13.39
N ALA A 431 -12.18 -10.13 -12.42
CA ALA A 431 -11.62 -11.13 -11.53
C ALA A 431 -12.73 -11.91 -10.81
N THR A 432 -12.59 -13.23 -10.82
CA THR A 432 -13.56 -14.17 -10.25
C THR A 432 -12.94 -15.08 -9.20
N ALA A 433 -11.64 -15.37 -9.31
CA ALA A 433 -10.99 -16.32 -8.43
C ALA A 433 -9.47 -16.14 -8.44
N GLN A 434 -8.83 -16.61 -7.38
CA GLN A 434 -7.38 -16.69 -7.27
C GLN A 434 -7.01 -17.92 -6.44
N VAL A 435 -5.94 -18.62 -6.82
CA VAL A 435 -5.44 -19.83 -6.16
C VAL A 435 -3.92 -19.77 -6.15
N ARG A 436 -3.32 -19.85 -4.96
CA ARG A 436 -1.86 -19.98 -4.83
C ARG A 436 -1.45 -21.43 -5.00
N ASP A 437 -0.29 -21.64 -5.60
CA ASP A 437 0.39 -22.91 -5.45
C ASP A 437 1.53 -22.78 -4.44
N THR A 438 1.42 -23.49 -3.32
CA THR A 438 2.50 -23.56 -2.32
C THR A 438 3.65 -24.45 -2.78
N ASP A 439 3.40 -25.34 -3.74
CA ASP A 439 4.40 -26.28 -4.29
C ASP A 439 5.15 -25.68 -5.49
N SER A 440 4.93 -24.40 -5.82
CA SER A 440 5.64 -23.65 -6.88
C SER A 440 5.54 -24.28 -8.29
N ARG A 441 4.44 -24.95 -8.63
CA ARG A 441 4.26 -25.59 -9.95
C ARG A 441 3.90 -24.57 -11.03
N PHE A 442 3.47 -23.36 -10.66
CA PHE A 442 3.15 -22.24 -11.57
C PHE A 442 4.32 -21.26 -11.79
N SER A 443 5.56 -21.75 -11.95
CA SER A 443 6.80 -20.93 -11.89
C SER A 443 7.21 -20.58 -10.45
N ASP A 444 8.26 -19.77 -10.30
CA ASP A 444 9.03 -19.52 -9.06
C ASP A 444 8.21 -18.97 -7.87
N THR A 445 7.03 -18.39 -8.11
CA THR A 445 6.16 -17.79 -7.06
C THR A 445 4.66 -18.12 -7.20
N GLY A 446 4.31 -18.95 -8.18
CA GLY A 446 3.16 -18.71 -9.04
C GLY A 446 1.77 -18.68 -8.41
N MET A 447 1.03 -17.63 -8.75
CA MET A 447 -0.38 -17.46 -8.41
C MET A 447 -1.24 -17.69 -9.65
N LEU A 448 -2.27 -18.52 -9.55
CA LEU A 448 -3.28 -18.68 -10.60
C LEU A 448 -4.40 -17.67 -10.39
N TYR A 449 -4.68 -16.88 -11.42
CA TYR A 449 -5.79 -15.94 -11.46
C TYR A 449 -6.88 -16.44 -12.41
N GLY A 450 -8.12 -16.11 -12.07
CA GLY A 450 -9.29 -16.30 -12.90
C GLY A 450 -10.00 -14.98 -13.16
N VAL A 451 -10.29 -14.70 -14.42
CA VAL A 451 -11.15 -13.58 -14.84
C VAL A 451 -12.30 -14.10 -15.70
N ALA A 452 -13.46 -13.47 -15.61
CA ALA A 452 -14.70 -13.91 -16.25
C ALA A 452 -15.36 -12.81 -17.09
N CYS A 453 -15.97 -13.24 -18.19
CA CYS A 453 -16.89 -12.46 -19.02
C CYS A 453 -18.26 -13.13 -18.94
N GLU A 454 -19.08 -12.67 -18.00
CA GLU A 454 -20.42 -13.20 -17.75
C GLU A 454 -21.32 -13.20 -18.99
N PRO A 455 -21.41 -12.12 -19.80
CA PRO A 455 -22.24 -12.15 -21.00
C PRO A 455 -21.84 -13.22 -22.02
N CYS A 456 -20.55 -13.56 -22.09
CA CYS A 456 -20.04 -14.56 -23.02
C CYS A 456 -20.02 -15.97 -22.44
N GLY A 457 -20.20 -16.13 -21.13
CA GLY A 457 -20.00 -17.41 -20.48
C GLY A 457 -18.54 -17.85 -20.49
N ILE A 458 -17.55 -16.95 -20.47
CA ILE A 458 -16.13 -17.32 -20.61
C ILE A 458 -15.35 -17.02 -19.34
N VAL A 459 -14.56 -17.98 -18.87
CA VAL A 459 -13.50 -17.82 -17.87
C VAL A 459 -12.15 -17.93 -18.56
N SER A 460 -11.25 -17.01 -18.24
CA SER A 460 -9.85 -17.08 -18.62
C SER A 460 -8.99 -17.22 -17.36
N SER A 461 -8.02 -18.11 -17.39
CA SER A 461 -7.08 -18.32 -16.30
C SER A 461 -5.63 -18.15 -16.78
N PHE A 462 -4.78 -17.63 -15.89
CA PHE A 462 -3.37 -17.34 -16.17
C PHE A 462 -2.57 -17.29 -14.88
N SER A 463 -1.26 -17.46 -14.97
CA SER A 463 -0.35 -17.38 -13.81
C SER A 463 0.57 -16.17 -13.88
N GLN A 464 0.89 -15.58 -12.72
CA GLN A 464 1.99 -14.63 -12.54
C GLN A 464 3.03 -15.16 -11.56
#